data_AF-A0A259PLQ8-F1
#
_entry.id   AF-A0A259PLQ8-F1
#
_cell.length_a   1.000
_cell.length_b   1.000
_cell.length_c   1.000
_cell.angle_alpha   90.00
_cell.angle_beta   90.00
_cell.angle_gamma   90.00
#
_symmetry.space_group_name_H-M   'P 1'
#
loop_
_entity.id
_entity.type
_entity.pdbx_description
1 polymer ?
#
loop_
_entity_poly.entity_id
_entity_poly.type
_entity_poly.pdbx_seq_one_letter_code
_entity_poly.pdbx_strand_id
1 'polypeptide(L)'
;MEISKVAYSYIRYTGDGSTKNYTFNFPYLDSAHIKVRLNGVLTTLFTFLNASTIQLTSAPAGGVVIEIRRETPKDNPIVNFTDGSVLLERDLDLLVTYDLYLAQETADVAGAVISQDSLGVFQAQSKRIANVLDPIDAQDVATKHWAETGMTSQLNTAIGQANIATTKASEAATSSSSASSSASTATTKAGEASSSATAAASSASSASTSASTATTKAGEASSSATSAAGSATSAANSATAAANSQTAVAASATTATNAANTATTKAADALSYANSANSASATATSQATAAASSATSAASSATSAGSSASGAANSASVANTAAGNASNSATAAGTSANNAATSATNAANSASSASTSASTATTKASEASTSASSASTSASTATTKASEASSSATSAAASAASAALISFGSLIMTPNKISDSINIPDGFNAILIDTVEISPDVTITGLGNSTLRGI
;
A
#
# COMPACT_ATOMS: atom_id res chain seq x y z
N MET A 1 -60.08 -58.83 144.55
CA MET A 1 -59.73 -58.06 145.76
C MET A 1 -59.47 -59.06 146.86
N GLU A 2 -58.25 -59.57 146.95
CA GLU A 2 -57.91 -60.50 148.02
C GLU A 2 -57.88 -59.77 149.36
N ILE A 3 -58.45 -60.40 150.38
CA ILE A 3 -58.22 -60.02 151.76
C ILE A 3 -56.74 -60.30 152.01
N SER A 4 -55.97 -59.26 152.38
CA SER A 4 -54.56 -59.42 152.73
C SER A 4 -54.44 -60.33 153.94
N LYS A 5 -54.23 -61.64 153.69
CA LYS A 5 -54.13 -62.68 154.71
C LYS A 5 -53.11 -62.23 155.75
N VAL A 6 -53.56 -62.06 156.98
CA VAL A 6 -52.66 -61.78 158.10
C VAL A 6 -51.76 -63.00 158.26
N ALA A 7 -50.46 -62.78 158.08
CA ALA A 7 -49.45 -63.81 158.22
C ALA A 7 -49.45 -64.35 159.66
N TYR A 8 -49.31 -65.65 159.81
CA TYR A 8 -49.41 -66.34 161.10
C TYR A 8 -48.11 -66.34 161.91
N SER A 9 -46.95 -66.21 161.25
CA SER A 9 -45.64 -66.28 161.88
C SER A 9 -44.74 -65.07 161.62
N TYR A 10 -45.17 -64.08 160.83
CA TYR A 10 -44.37 -62.89 160.58
C TYR A 10 -45.19 -61.61 160.46
N ILE A 11 -44.53 -60.47 160.71
CA ILE A 11 -45.02 -59.13 160.39
C ILE A 11 -43.93 -58.36 159.65
N ARG A 12 -44.33 -57.46 158.76
CA ARG A 12 -43.42 -56.58 158.01
C ARG A 12 -43.77 -55.12 158.26
N TYR A 13 -42.75 -54.32 158.55
CA TYR A 13 -42.82 -52.86 158.62
C TYR A 13 -41.89 -52.24 157.58
N THR A 14 -42.09 -50.95 157.34
CA THR A 14 -41.15 -50.10 156.60
C THR A 14 -40.49 -49.17 157.60
N GLY A 15 -39.16 -49.06 157.55
CA GLY A 15 -38.40 -48.09 158.33
C GLY A 15 -38.75 -46.66 157.92
N ASP A 16 -38.75 -45.77 158.91
CA ASP A 16 -39.05 -44.33 158.82
C ASP A 16 -37.82 -43.47 159.19
N GLY A 17 -36.69 -44.09 159.54
CA GLY A 17 -35.48 -43.44 160.05
C GLY A 17 -35.52 -43.00 161.51
N SER A 18 -36.63 -43.22 162.23
CA SER A 18 -36.86 -42.67 163.59
C SER A 18 -37.36 -43.70 164.61
N THR A 19 -38.28 -44.58 164.22
CA THR A 19 -38.86 -45.62 165.07
C THR A 19 -37.84 -46.71 165.37
N LYS A 20 -37.79 -47.15 166.63
CA LYS A 20 -36.97 -48.28 167.08
C LYS A 20 -37.78 -49.45 167.65
N ASN A 21 -39.02 -49.20 168.06
CA ASN A 21 -39.86 -50.17 168.78
C ASN A 21 -40.91 -50.75 167.82
N TYR A 22 -41.00 -52.08 167.74
CA TYR A 22 -41.88 -52.78 166.81
C TYR A 22 -42.62 -53.92 167.52
N THR A 23 -43.95 -53.96 167.39
CA THR A 23 -44.84 -54.81 168.19
C THR A 23 -45.57 -55.84 167.34
N PHE A 24 -45.15 -57.09 167.43
CA PHE A 24 -45.72 -58.22 166.69
C PHE A 24 -46.83 -58.92 167.50
N ASN A 25 -47.77 -59.56 166.81
CA ASN A 25 -49.01 -60.09 167.40
C ASN A 25 -49.15 -61.63 167.31
N PHE A 26 -48.14 -62.34 166.82
CA PHE A 26 -48.11 -63.81 166.83
C PHE A 26 -47.38 -64.34 168.08
N PRO A 27 -47.86 -65.44 168.69
CA PRO A 27 -47.20 -66.06 169.84
C PRO A 27 -46.01 -66.94 169.42
N TYR A 28 -45.16 -67.31 170.38
CA TYR A 28 -43.95 -68.11 170.21
C TYR A 28 -43.69 -69.00 171.45
N LEU A 29 -42.75 -69.95 171.35
CA LEU A 29 -42.36 -70.82 172.48
C LEU A 29 -41.18 -70.23 173.26
N ASP A 30 -40.09 -69.90 172.57
CA ASP A 30 -38.95 -69.15 173.13
C ASP A 30 -38.73 -67.85 172.34
N SER A 31 -38.35 -66.79 173.05
CA SER A 31 -37.86 -65.52 172.50
C SER A 31 -36.78 -65.70 171.41
N ALA A 32 -35.93 -66.72 171.52
CA ALA A 32 -34.89 -67.06 170.56
C ALA A 32 -35.46 -67.53 169.20
N HIS A 33 -36.74 -67.91 169.12
CA HIS A 33 -37.40 -68.24 167.86
C HIS A 33 -37.71 -66.97 167.04
N ILE A 34 -37.77 -65.79 167.68
CA ILE A 34 -37.99 -64.52 166.97
C ILE A 34 -36.70 -64.11 166.26
N LYS A 35 -36.76 -64.04 164.94
CA LYS A 35 -35.71 -63.50 164.07
C LYS A 35 -36.16 -62.15 163.50
N VAL A 36 -35.23 -61.21 163.39
CA VAL A 36 -35.46 -59.92 162.74
C VAL A 36 -34.57 -59.80 161.52
N ARG A 37 -35.12 -59.37 160.39
CA ARG A 37 -34.39 -59.08 159.14
C ARG A 37 -34.59 -57.64 158.71
N LEU A 38 -33.51 -56.99 158.26
CA LEU A 38 -33.52 -55.66 157.66
C LEU A 38 -33.12 -55.79 156.19
N ASN A 39 -34.01 -55.41 155.27
CA ASN A 39 -33.87 -55.68 153.82
C ASN A 39 -33.50 -57.14 153.50
N GLY A 40 -34.04 -58.10 154.26
CA GLY A 40 -33.77 -59.53 154.13
C GLY A 40 -32.51 -60.04 154.86
N VAL A 41 -31.63 -59.15 155.34
CA VAL A 41 -30.43 -59.52 156.09
C VAL A 41 -30.77 -59.74 157.57
N LEU A 42 -30.42 -60.91 158.12
CA LEU A 42 -30.64 -61.26 159.52
C LEU A 42 -29.86 -60.33 160.47
N THR A 43 -30.50 -59.85 161.53
CA THR A 43 -29.86 -59.04 162.58
C THR A 43 -30.13 -59.61 163.98
N THR A 44 -29.11 -59.53 164.84
CA THR A 44 -29.17 -59.80 166.28
C THR A 44 -29.17 -58.51 167.11
N LEU A 45 -29.16 -57.34 166.46
CA LEU A 45 -29.06 -56.03 167.11
C LEU A 45 -30.42 -55.52 167.61
N PHE A 46 -31.09 -56.33 168.42
CA PHE A 46 -32.38 -56.03 169.03
C PHE A 46 -32.50 -56.61 170.43
N THR A 47 -33.41 -56.06 171.23
CA THR A 47 -33.80 -56.55 172.55
C THR A 47 -35.32 -56.63 172.66
N PHE A 48 -35.85 -57.43 173.59
CA PHE A 48 -37.28 -57.39 173.93
C PHE A 48 -37.53 -56.31 174.99
N LEU A 49 -38.54 -55.47 174.77
CA LEU A 49 -39.07 -54.54 175.78
C LEU A 49 -40.19 -55.19 176.62
N ASN A 50 -40.93 -56.10 175.99
CA ASN A 50 -41.93 -56.98 176.58
C ASN A 50 -42.09 -58.19 175.62
N ALA A 51 -42.93 -59.17 175.96
CA ALA A 51 -43.12 -60.37 175.15
C ALA A 51 -43.44 -60.10 173.66
N SER A 52 -44.22 -59.06 173.36
CA SER A 52 -44.69 -58.76 171.99
C SER A 52 -43.99 -57.58 171.33
N THR A 53 -43.06 -56.88 172.00
CA THR A 53 -42.37 -55.69 171.44
C THR A 53 -40.86 -55.86 171.49
N ILE A 54 -40.19 -55.75 170.34
CA ILE A 54 -38.74 -55.62 170.25
C ILE A 54 -38.31 -54.16 170.03
N GLN A 55 -37.12 -53.83 170.50
CA GLN A 55 -36.43 -52.57 170.23
C GLN A 55 -35.15 -52.85 169.44
N LEU A 56 -34.97 -52.17 168.31
CA LEU A 56 -33.74 -52.15 167.53
C LEU A 56 -32.74 -51.15 168.12
N THR A 57 -31.44 -51.45 168.09
CA THR A 57 -30.41 -50.54 168.64
C THR A 57 -30.33 -49.22 167.86
N SER A 58 -30.47 -49.28 166.54
CA SER A 58 -30.60 -48.15 165.62
C SER A 58 -31.99 -48.14 164.96
N ALA A 59 -32.47 -46.95 164.57
CA ALA A 59 -33.71 -46.83 163.80
C ALA A 59 -33.43 -47.21 162.33
N PRO A 60 -34.20 -48.14 161.72
CA PRO A 60 -34.02 -48.50 160.31
C PRO A 60 -34.35 -47.32 159.39
N ALA A 61 -33.49 -47.06 158.42
CA ALA A 61 -33.63 -45.95 157.48
C ALA A 61 -34.94 -46.00 156.69
N GLY A 62 -35.36 -44.84 156.17
CA GLY A 62 -36.55 -44.68 155.34
C GLY A 62 -36.61 -45.71 154.20
N GLY A 63 -37.66 -46.52 154.15
CA GLY A 63 -37.85 -47.53 153.10
C GLY A 63 -37.19 -48.90 153.35
N VAL A 64 -36.45 -49.08 154.44
CA VAL A 64 -35.92 -50.41 154.82
C VAL A 64 -37.08 -51.34 155.20
N VAL A 65 -37.19 -52.50 154.56
CA VAL A 65 -38.18 -53.53 154.95
C VAL A 65 -37.67 -54.23 156.20
N ILE A 66 -38.43 -54.15 157.28
CA ILE A 66 -38.17 -54.81 158.56
C ILE A 66 -39.12 -56.01 158.63
N GLU A 67 -38.59 -57.24 158.63
CA GLU A 67 -39.38 -58.43 158.91
C GLU A 67 -39.08 -58.93 160.32
N ILE A 68 -40.12 -59.13 161.14
CA ILE A 68 -40.05 -59.85 162.41
C ILE A 68 -40.80 -61.16 162.20
N ARG A 69 -40.12 -62.29 162.40
CA ARG A 69 -40.61 -63.63 162.08
C ARG A 69 -40.31 -64.61 163.20
N ARG A 70 -41.26 -65.48 163.54
CA ARG A 70 -41.01 -66.70 164.31
C ARG A 70 -40.43 -67.77 163.38
N GLU A 71 -39.30 -68.34 163.80
CA GLU A 71 -38.67 -69.51 163.21
C GLU A 71 -38.49 -70.55 164.31
N THR A 72 -39.39 -71.53 164.32
CA THR A 72 -39.42 -72.59 165.33
C THR A 72 -38.35 -73.64 165.00
N PRO A 73 -37.44 -73.99 165.93
CA PRO A 73 -36.38 -74.96 165.69
C PRO A 73 -36.94 -76.33 165.34
N LYS A 74 -36.76 -76.72 164.08
CA LYS A 74 -37.39 -77.88 163.42
C LYS A 74 -36.44 -79.07 163.19
N ASP A 75 -35.21 -78.96 163.71
CA ASP A 75 -34.14 -79.93 163.45
C ASP A 75 -34.03 -80.98 164.59
N ASN A 76 -34.77 -80.79 165.69
CA ASN A 76 -34.96 -81.71 166.82
C ASN A 76 -36.39 -81.54 167.39
N PRO A 77 -37.02 -82.58 167.95
CA PRO A 77 -38.35 -82.48 168.56
C PRO A 77 -38.30 -81.66 169.87
N ILE A 78 -39.37 -80.89 170.14
CA ILE A 78 -39.47 -80.01 171.32
C ILE A 78 -39.66 -80.78 172.64
N VAL A 79 -40.27 -81.96 172.56
CA VAL A 79 -40.54 -82.88 173.68
C VAL A 79 -40.20 -84.29 173.22
N ASN A 80 -39.58 -85.08 174.11
CA ASN A 80 -39.19 -86.45 173.84
C ASN A 80 -39.73 -87.36 174.96
N PHE A 81 -40.82 -88.07 174.68
CA PHE A 81 -41.42 -89.02 175.63
C PHE A 81 -40.63 -90.34 175.61
N THR A 82 -40.10 -90.77 176.75
CA THR A 82 -39.46 -92.08 176.92
C THR A 82 -40.40 -93.09 177.59
N ASP A 83 -40.18 -94.39 177.41
CA ASP A 83 -41.00 -95.42 178.06
C ASP A 83 -40.97 -95.27 179.59
N GLY A 84 -42.10 -95.53 180.24
CA GLY A 84 -42.34 -95.26 181.66
C GLY A 84 -42.51 -93.77 182.03
N SER A 85 -42.43 -92.82 181.10
CA SER A 85 -42.71 -91.40 181.40
C SER A 85 -44.18 -91.18 181.70
N VAL A 86 -44.48 -90.37 182.72
CA VAL A 86 -45.83 -89.83 182.92
C VAL A 86 -46.11 -88.81 181.82
N LEU A 87 -47.18 -88.99 181.04
CA LEU A 87 -47.65 -88.00 180.10
C LEU A 87 -48.23 -86.80 180.86
N LEU A 88 -47.50 -85.69 180.87
CA LEU A 88 -47.95 -84.43 181.45
C LEU A 88 -48.68 -83.58 180.40
N GLU A 89 -49.82 -83.02 180.78
CA GLU A 89 -50.63 -82.08 179.98
C GLU A 89 -49.77 -80.99 179.32
N ARG A 90 -48.95 -80.30 180.12
CA ARG A 90 -47.95 -79.29 179.69
C ARG A 90 -47.07 -79.75 178.52
N ASP A 91 -46.64 -81.02 178.53
CA ASP A 91 -45.67 -81.54 177.57
C ASP A 91 -46.36 -81.98 176.26
N LEU A 92 -47.65 -82.34 176.33
CA LEU A 92 -48.51 -82.53 175.16
C LEU A 92 -48.92 -81.17 174.55
N ASP A 93 -49.32 -80.20 175.35
CA ASP A 93 -49.66 -78.84 174.91
C ASP A 93 -48.48 -78.14 174.22
N LEU A 94 -47.27 -78.33 174.74
CA LEU A 94 -46.03 -77.82 174.13
C LEU A 94 -45.78 -78.42 172.74
N LEU A 95 -46.00 -79.72 172.57
CA LEU A 95 -45.87 -80.41 171.29
C LEU A 95 -46.94 -79.95 170.27
N VAL A 96 -48.20 -79.90 170.69
CA VAL A 96 -49.32 -79.42 169.83
C VAL A 96 -49.12 -77.97 169.40
N THR A 97 -48.64 -77.11 170.31
CA THR A 97 -48.34 -75.70 170.01
C THR A 97 -47.15 -75.56 169.06
N TYR A 98 -46.12 -76.40 169.20
CA TYR A 98 -44.96 -76.46 168.32
C TYR A 98 -45.33 -76.87 166.89
N ASP A 99 -46.10 -77.95 166.72
CA ASP A 99 -46.54 -78.43 165.40
C ASP A 99 -47.45 -77.39 164.70
N LEU A 100 -48.35 -76.76 165.46
CA LEU A 100 -49.16 -75.64 164.96
C LEU A 100 -48.30 -74.47 164.49
N TYR A 101 -47.23 -74.13 165.20
CA TYR A 101 -46.33 -73.04 164.82
C TYR A 101 -45.51 -73.35 163.57
N LEU A 102 -45.02 -74.59 163.43
CA LEU A 102 -44.32 -75.05 162.22
C LEU A 102 -45.26 -75.09 161.00
N ALA A 103 -46.52 -75.52 161.18
CA ALA A 103 -47.54 -75.49 160.13
C ALA A 103 -47.89 -74.06 159.69
N GLN A 104 -48.04 -73.14 160.64
CA GLN A 104 -48.24 -71.71 160.37
C GLN A 104 -47.06 -71.09 159.59
N GLU A 105 -45.83 -71.35 160.02
CA GLU A 105 -44.60 -70.88 159.35
C GLU A 105 -44.51 -71.40 157.92
N THR A 106 -44.82 -72.68 157.71
CA THR A 106 -44.85 -73.32 156.40
C THR A 106 -45.93 -72.72 155.48
N ALA A 107 -47.12 -72.45 156.02
CA ALA A 107 -48.23 -71.85 155.28
C ALA A 107 -47.95 -70.40 154.85
N ASP A 108 -47.16 -69.65 155.63
CA ASP A 108 -46.72 -68.30 155.31
C ASP A 108 -45.60 -68.30 154.24
N VAL A 109 -44.69 -69.28 154.27
CA VAL A 109 -43.67 -69.46 153.22
C VAL A 109 -44.30 -69.90 151.90
N ALA A 110 -45.27 -70.83 151.94
CA ALA A 110 -46.02 -71.27 150.77
C ALA A 110 -46.84 -70.14 150.12
N GLY A 111 -47.28 -69.14 150.90
CA GLY A 111 -47.92 -67.93 150.39
C GLY A 111 -46.97 -66.88 149.81
N ALA A 112 -45.65 -67.06 149.94
CA ALA A 112 -44.62 -66.11 149.52
C ALA A 112 -43.84 -66.54 148.26
N VAL A 113 -44.00 -67.79 147.80
CA VAL A 113 -43.43 -68.30 146.54
C VAL A 113 -44.36 -68.02 145.35
N ILE A 114 -43.87 -68.24 144.13
CA ILE A 114 -44.73 -68.24 142.93
C ILE A 114 -45.58 -69.52 142.97
N SER A 115 -46.85 -69.37 143.32
CA SER A 115 -47.85 -70.44 143.32
C SER A 115 -48.33 -70.76 141.90
N GLN A 116 -48.90 -71.95 141.71
CA GLN A 116 -49.75 -72.26 140.57
C GLN A 116 -51.24 -72.07 140.94
N ASP A 117 -52.06 -71.70 139.98
CA ASP A 117 -53.52 -71.76 140.11
C ASP A 117 -54.07 -73.17 139.84
N SER A 118 -55.40 -73.33 139.89
CA SER A 118 -56.09 -74.60 139.63
C SER A 118 -56.01 -75.09 138.18
N LEU A 119 -55.36 -74.35 137.29
CA LEU A 119 -55.07 -74.73 135.90
C LEU A 119 -53.58 -75.05 135.69
N GLY A 120 -52.76 -75.00 136.75
CA GLY A 120 -51.32 -75.24 136.71
C GLY A 120 -50.50 -74.02 136.27
N VAL A 121 -51.12 -72.85 136.09
CA VAL A 121 -50.42 -71.64 135.60
C VAL A 121 -49.75 -70.94 136.77
N PHE A 122 -48.45 -70.65 136.63
CA PHE A 122 -47.69 -69.90 137.64
C PHE A 122 -48.17 -68.44 137.75
N GLN A 123 -48.57 -68.02 138.95
CA GLN A 123 -49.16 -66.70 139.20
C GLN A 123 -48.19 -65.76 139.93
N ALA A 124 -47.80 -64.68 139.24
CA ALA A 124 -46.91 -63.65 139.77
C ALA A 124 -47.58 -62.67 140.75
N GLN A 125 -48.91 -62.77 140.97
CA GLN A 125 -49.68 -62.01 141.98
C GLN A 125 -49.44 -60.49 141.96
N SER A 126 -49.30 -59.93 140.74
CA SER A 126 -48.94 -58.52 140.50
C SER A 126 -47.66 -58.04 141.21
N LYS A 127 -46.72 -58.95 141.49
CA LYS A 127 -45.37 -58.64 142.00
C LYS A 127 -44.37 -58.56 140.86
N ARG A 128 -43.29 -57.80 141.06
CA ARG A 128 -42.17 -57.74 140.13
C ARG A 128 -41.30 -59.00 140.25
N ILE A 129 -41.25 -59.80 139.19
CA ILE A 129 -40.19 -60.82 139.02
C ILE A 129 -38.89 -60.10 138.66
N ALA A 130 -37.76 -60.55 139.21
CA ALA A 130 -36.42 -60.01 138.96
C ALA A 130 -35.39 -61.15 138.94
N ASN A 131 -34.18 -60.86 138.45
CA ASN A 131 -33.10 -61.84 138.27
C ASN A 131 -33.48 -63.00 137.32
N VAL A 132 -34.33 -62.71 136.33
CA VAL A 132 -34.58 -63.59 135.17
C VAL A 132 -33.45 -63.37 134.15
N LEU A 133 -33.00 -64.43 133.50
CA LEU A 133 -32.08 -64.35 132.36
C LEU A 133 -32.82 -63.80 131.12
N ASP A 134 -32.09 -63.46 130.06
CA ASP A 134 -32.71 -63.18 128.77
C ASP A 134 -33.30 -64.47 128.16
N PRO A 135 -34.43 -64.37 127.44
CA PRO A 135 -35.14 -65.52 126.88
C PRO A 135 -34.31 -66.25 125.81
N ILE A 136 -34.38 -67.58 125.81
CA ILE A 136 -33.76 -68.46 124.82
C ILE A 136 -34.84 -69.01 123.88
N ASP A 137 -35.92 -69.56 124.46
CA ASP A 137 -37.04 -70.13 123.72
C ASP A 137 -38.20 -69.13 123.56
N ALA A 138 -39.03 -69.33 122.53
CA ALA A 138 -40.10 -68.40 122.13
C ALA A 138 -41.27 -68.27 123.14
N GLN A 139 -41.24 -69.03 124.25
CA GLN A 139 -42.21 -68.98 125.34
C GLN A 139 -41.61 -68.48 126.67
N ASP A 140 -40.32 -68.13 126.70
CA ASP A 140 -39.65 -67.60 127.89
C ASP A 140 -40.13 -66.19 128.27
N VAL A 141 -39.96 -65.84 129.55
CA VAL A 141 -40.32 -64.51 130.07
C VAL A 141 -39.29 -63.48 129.62
N ALA A 142 -39.59 -62.76 128.53
CA ALA A 142 -38.75 -61.69 128.02
C ALA A 142 -38.56 -60.55 129.04
N THR A 143 -37.31 -60.14 129.25
CA THR A 143 -37.00 -58.96 130.08
C THR A 143 -37.38 -57.68 129.34
N LYS A 144 -37.70 -56.61 130.10
CA LYS A 144 -37.93 -55.27 129.51
C LYS A 144 -36.73 -54.82 128.65
N HIS A 145 -35.52 -55.08 129.12
CA HIS A 145 -34.28 -54.71 128.44
C HIS A 145 -34.13 -55.41 127.08
N TRP A 146 -34.39 -56.72 127.03
CA TRP A 146 -34.37 -57.50 125.80
C TRP A 146 -35.37 -56.95 124.76
N ALA A 147 -36.61 -56.68 125.20
CA ALA A 147 -37.66 -56.17 124.33
C ALA A 147 -37.37 -54.75 123.77
N GLU A 148 -36.90 -53.82 124.60
CA GLU A 148 -36.51 -52.47 124.15
C GLU A 148 -35.26 -52.51 123.24
N THR A 149 -34.30 -53.39 123.51
CA THR A 149 -33.10 -53.57 122.66
C THR A 149 -33.49 -54.08 121.28
N GLY A 150 -34.36 -55.09 121.20
CA GLY A 150 -34.94 -55.56 119.94
C GLY A 150 -35.68 -54.46 119.19
N MET A 151 -36.63 -53.78 119.85
CA MET A 151 -37.41 -52.70 119.23
C MET A 151 -36.53 -51.57 118.68
N THR A 152 -35.44 -51.23 119.39
CA THR A 152 -34.47 -50.21 118.95
C THR A 152 -33.71 -50.65 117.70
N SER A 153 -33.33 -51.93 117.57
CA SER A 153 -32.69 -52.47 116.37
C SER A 153 -33.62 -52.41 115.14
N GLN A 154 -34.88 -52.81 115.31
CA GLN A 154 -35.90 -52.70 114.26
C GLN A 154 -36.15 -51.25 113.83
N LEU A 155 -36.24 -50.31 114.79
CA LEU A 155 -36.43 -48.89 114.50
C LEU A 155 -35.25 -48.28 113.74
N ASN A 156 -34.01 -48.56 114.16
CA ASN A 156 -32.80 -48.10 113.46
C ASN A 156 -32.75 -48.64 112.03
N THR A 157 -33.15 -49.90 111.82
CA THR A 157 -33.24 -50.52 110.49
C THR A 157 -34.27 -49.80 109.61
N ALA A 158 -35.45 -49.48 110.15
CA ALA A 158 -36.50 -48.76 109.43
C ALA A 158 -36.06 -47.32 109.04
N ILE A 159 -35.41 -46.60 109.96
CA ILE A 159 -34.84 -45.26 109.70
C ILE A 159 -33.77 -45.33 108.60
N GLY A 160 -32.89 -46.35 108.64
CA GLY A 160 -31.89 -46.59 107.60
C GLY A 160 -32.52 -46.76 106.21
N GLN A 161 -33.57 -47.57 106.09
CA GLN A 161 -34.28 -47.78 104.82
C GLN A 161 -35.01 -46.52 104.34
N ALA A 162 -35.63 -45.75 105.23
CA ALA A 162 -36.28 -44.48 104.89
C ALA A 162 -35.28 -43.44 104.34
N ASN A 163 -34.09 -43.37 104.93
CA ASN A 163 -33.00 -42.52 104.45
C ASN A 163 -32.51 -42.98 103.06
N ILE A 164 -32.28 -44.28 102.86
CA ILE A 164 -31.87 -44.85 101.57
C ILE A 164 -32.91 -44.53 100.46
N ALA A 165 -34.21 -44.69 100.77
CA ALA A 165 -35.29 -44.35 99.83
C ALA A 165 -35.28 -42.86 99.45
N THR A 166 -35.04 -41.97 100.43
CA THR A 166 -34.94 -40.51 100.22
C THR A 166 -33.73 -40.14 99.34
N THR A 167 -32.57 -40.77 99.57
CA THR A 167 -31.39 -40.61 98.71
C THR A 167 -31.67 -41.09 97.28
N LYS A 168 -32.31 -42.26 97.11
CA LYS A 168 -32.62 -42.81 95.78
C LYS A 168 -33.64 -41.99 95.01
N ALA A 169 -34.62 -41.37 95.68
CA ALA A 169 -35.50 -40.39 95.05
C ALA A 169 -34.74 -39.16 94.52
N SER A 170 -33.73 -38.69 95.27
CA SER A 170 -32.89 -37.54 94.89
C SER A 170 -31.95 -37.87 93.72
N GLU A 171 -31.35 -39.07 93.71
CA GLU A 171 -30.58 -39.59 92.58
C GLU A 171 -31.42 -39.70 91.30
N ALA A 172 -32.66 -40.18 91.41
CA ALA A 172 -33.58 -40.31 90.27
C ALA A 172 -34.00 -38.93 89.71
N ALA A 173 -34.30 -37.96 90.57
CA ALA A 173 -34.62 -36.59 90.16
C ALA A 173 -33.44 -35.91 89.45
N THR A 174 -32.21 -36.12 89.94
CA THR A 174 -30.97 -35.65 89.31
C THR A 174 -30.79 -36.29 87.93
N SER A 175 -30.96 -37.61 87.83
CA SER A 175 -30.85 -38.38 86.58
C SER A 175 -31.86 -37.91 85.52
N SER A 176 -33.10 -37.62 85.92
CA SER A 176 -34.14 -37.07 85.04
C SER A 176 -33.78 -35.67 84.51
N SER A 177 -33.19 -34.84 85.37
CA SER A 177 -32.70 -33.50 85.01
C SER A 177 -31.54 -33.56 84.01
N SER A 178 -30.60 -34.49 84.21
CA SER A 178 -29.50 -34.75 83.27
C SER A 178 -30.03 -35.24 81.92
N ALA A 179 -30.97 -36.21 81.89
CA ALA A 179 -31.58 -36.70 80.66
C ALA A 179 -32.30 -35.59 79.87
N SER A 180 -33.05 -34.73 80.56
CA SER A 180 -33.75 -33.57 79.96
C SER A 180 -32.75 -32.56 79.37
N SER A 181 -31.61 -32.36 80.03
CA SER A 181 -30.52 -31.53 79.53
C SER A 181 -29.89 -32.13 78.27
N SER A 182 -29.59 -33.43 78.28
CA SER A 182 -29.04 -34.14 77.11
C SER A 182 -29.99 -34.12 75.90
N ALA A 183 -31.30 -34.29 76.11
CA ALA A 183 -32.31 -34.17 75.05
C ALA A 183 -32.35 -32.75 74.45
N SER A 184 -32.20 -31.72 75.28
CA SER A 184 -32.08 -30.33 74.85
C SER A 184 -30.82 -30.11 74.00
N THR A 185 -29.66 -30.61 74.45
CA THR A 185 -28.41 -30.55 73.69
C THR A 185 -28.51 -31.28 72.35
N ALA A 186 -29.11 -32.47 72.31
CA ALA A 186 -29.32 -33.23 71.07
C ALA A 186 -30.20 -32.46 70.08
N THR A 187 -31.26 -31.80 70.56
CA THR A 187 -32.14 -30.94 69.75
C THR A 187 -31.37 -29.78 69.13
N THR A 188 -30.54 -29.08 69.92
CA THR A 188 -29.68 -28.00 69.41
C THR A 188 -28.69 -28.52 68.36
N LYS A 189 -28.05 -29.67 68.59
CA LYS A 189 -27.10 -30.27 67.62
C LYS A 189 -27.76 -30.73 66.32
N ALA A 190 -29.02 -31.16 66.35
CA ALA A 190 -29.78 -31.42 65.12
C ALA A 190 -30.02 -30.12 64.31
N GLY A 191 -30.32 -29.00 64.99
CA GLY A 191 -30.46 -27.69 64.35
C GLY A 191 -29.15 -27.15 63.75
N GLU A 192 -28.03 -27.29 64.47
CA GLU A 192 -26.69 -26.97 63.96
C GLU A 192 -26.36 -27.79 62.71
N ALA A 193 -26.58 -29.11 62.74
CA ALA A 193 -26.30 -30.00 61.62
C ALA A 193 -27.15 -29.67 60.37
N SER A 194 -28.44 -29.37 60.55
CA SER A 194 -29.34 -28.93 59.46
C SER A 194 -28.88 -27.61 58.83
N SER A 195 -28.41 -26.67 59.66
CA SER A 195 -27.83 -25.40 59.22
C SER A 195 -26.55 -25.62 58.41
N SER A 196 -25.65 -26.50 58.88
CA SER A 196 -24.42 -26.88 58.18
C SER A 196 -24.70 -27.56 56.83
N ALA A 197 -25.70 -28.44 56.74
CA ALA A 197 -26.10 -29.07 55.49
C ALA A 197 -26.62 -28.04 54.46
N THR A 198 -27.40 -27.06 54.91
CA THR A 198 -27.90 -25.96 54.08
C THR A 198 -26.76 -25.09 53.54
N ALA A 199 -25.76 -24.79 54.37
CA ALA A 199 -24.56 -24.06 53.96
C ALA A 199 -23.71 -24.85 52.94
N ALA A 200 -23.57 -26.17 53.12
CA ALA A 200 -22.85 -27.04 52.19
C ALA A 200 -23.55 -27.11 50.81
N ALA A 201 -24.87 -27.26 50.77
CA ALA A 201 -25.65 -27.24 49.52
C ALA A 201 -25.55 -25.90 48.78
N SER A 202 -25.54 -24.79 49.52
CA SER A 202 -25.32 -23.44 48.98
C SER A 202 -23.92 -23.30 48.37
N SER A 203 -22.89 -23.81 49.06
CA SER A 203 -21.50 -23.80 48.60
C SER A 203 -21.32 -24.64 47.32
N ALA A 204 -21.96 -25.81 47.24
CA ALA A 204 -21.97 -26.65 46.04
C ALA A 204 -22.61 -25.93 44.83
N SER A 205 -23.69 -25.20 45.05
CA SER A 205 -24.40 -24.42 44.02
C SER A 205 -23.54 -23.24 43.50
N SER A 206 -22.78 -22.59 44.38
CA SER A 206 -21.78 -21.59 44.00
C SER A 206 -20.61 -22.19 43.21
N ALA A 207 -20.17 -23.39 43.58
CA ALA A 207 -19.10 -24.10 42.88
C ALA A 207 -19.50 -24.52 41.46
N SER A 208 -20.73 -25.05 41.26
CA SER A 208 -21.23 -25.38 39.92
C SER A 208 -21.39 -24.13 39.05
N THR A 209 -21.84 -23.01 39.61
CA THR A 209 -21.95 -21.72 38.91
C THR A 209 -20.56 -21.20 38.48
N SER A 210 -19.56 -21.36 39.34
CA SER A 210 -18.17 -21.00 39.05
C SER A 210 -17.57 -21.88 37.95
N ALA A 211 -17.83 -23.19 37.97
CA ALA A 211 -17.41 -24.12 36.94
C ALA A 211 -18.00 -23.78 35.56
N SER A 212 -19.32 -23.54 35.49
CA SER A 212 -19.98 -23.08 34.25
C SER A 212 -19.39 -21.78 33.72
N THR A 213 -19.08 -20.83 34.61
CA THR A 213 -18.44 -19.56 34.25
C THR A 213 -17.04 -19.78 33.65
N ALA A 214 -16.25 -20.69 34.23
CA ALA A 214 -14.94 -21.06 33.71
C ALA A 214 -15.03 -21.74 32.32
N THR A 215 -16.02 -22.61 32.10
CA THR A 215 -16.29 -23.23 30.79
C THR A 215 -16.62 -22.17 29.73
N THR A 216 -17.49 -21.20 30.05
CA THR A 216 -17.80 -20.09 29.12
C THR A 216 -16.56 -19.27 28.79
N LYS A 217 -15.73 -18.93 29.79
CA LYS A 217 -14.49 -18.16 29.57
C LYS A 217 -13.44 -18.93 28.77
N ALA A 218 -13.37 -20.26 28.88
CA ALA A 218 -12.54 -21.07 27.99
C ALA A 218 -13.01 -20.98 26.52
N GLY A 219 -14.33 -21.01 26.27
CA GLY A 219 -14.90 -20.82 24.93
C GLY A 219 -14.66 -19.43 24.33
N GLU A 220 -14.82 -18.37 25.14
CA GLU A 220 -14.47 -17.00 24.75
C GLU A 220 -12.98 -16.87 24.38
N ALA A 221 -12.09 -17.45 25.18
CA ALA A 221 -10.65 -17.44 24.94
C ALA A 221 -10.28 -18.20 23.65
N SER A 222 -10.87 -19.38 23.40
CA SER A 222 -10.68 -20.12 22.15
C SER A 222 -11.14 -19.31 20.93
N SER A 223 -12.32 -18.68 21.02
CA SER A 223 -12.86 -17.83 19.94
C SER A 223 -11.97 -16.60 19.66
N SER A 224 -11.41 -16.02 20.71
CA SER A 224 -10.45 -14.91 20.63
C SER A 224 -9.14 -15.34 19.95
N ALA A 225 -8.63 -16.54 20.27
CA ALA A 225 -7.44 -17.11 19.63
C ALA A 225 -7.66 -17.38 18.14
N THR A 226 -8.82 -17.92 17.74
CA THR A 226 -9.19 -18.08 16.32
C THR A 226 -9.23 -16.74 15.58
N SER A 227 -9.79 -15.70 16.22
CA SER A 227 -9.87 -14.34 15.65
C SER A 227 -8.47 -13.70 15.49
N ALA A 228 -7.57 -13.92 16.45
CA ALA A 228 -6.18 -13.49 16.37
C ALA A 228 -5.41 -14.21 15.25
N ALA A 229 -5.62 -15.52 15.07
CA ALA A 229 -5.03 -16.28 13.98
C ALA A 229 -5.49 -15.78 12.59
N GLY A 230 -6.79 -15.54 12.40
CA GLY A 230 -7.32 -14.96 11.16
C GLY A 230 -6.79 -13.54 10.87
N SER A 231 -6.57 -12.74 11.92
CA SER A 231 -5.94 -11.43 11.82
C SER A 231 -4.46 -11.54 11.38
N ALA A 232 -3.72 -12.51 11.92
CA ALA A 232 -2.34 -12.78 11.51
C ALA A 232 -2.23 -13.23 10.05
N THR A 233 -3.14 -14.11 9.58
CA THR A 233 -3.23 -14.50 8.16
C THR A 233 -3.53 -13.29 7.26
N SER A 234 -4.43 -12.40 7.69
CA SER A 234 -4.77 -11.18 6.95
C SER A 234 -3.59 -10.21 6.85
N ALA A 235 -2.81 -10.06 7.92
CA ALA A 235 -1.57 -9.28 7.93
C ALA A 235 -0.49 -9.89 7.01
N ALA A 236 -0.31 -11.22 7.02
CA ALA A 236 0.63 -11.91 6.14
C ALA A 236 0.27 -11.72 4.65
N ASN A 237 -1.00 -11.91 4.29
CA ASN A 237 -1.51 -11.66 2.93
C ASN A 237 -1.27 -10.21 2.49
N SER A 238 -1.46 -9.24 3.40
CA SER A 238 -1.21 -7.81 3.14
C SER A 238 0.28 -7.53 2.90
N ALA A 239 1.18 -8.17 3.65
CA ALA A 239 2.62 -8.07 3.43
C ALA A 239 3.06 -8.66 2.08
N THR A 240 2.48 -9.80 1.66
CA THR A 240 2.70 -10.38 0.33
C THR A 240 2.21 -9.44 -0.78
N ALA A 241 1.03 -8.82 -0.62
CA ALA A 241 0.51 -7.85 -1.58
C ALA A 241 1.41 -6.61 -1.70
N ALA A 242 1.96 -6.12 -0.59
CA ALA A 242 2.92 -5.01 -0.59
C ALA A 242 4.24 -5.39 -1.30
N ALA A 243 4.79 -6.58 -1.02
CA ALA A 243 6.00 -7.08 -1.69
C ALA A 243 5.81 -7.19 -3.22
N ASN A 244 4.69 -7.80 -3.66
CA ASN A 244 4.34 -7.91 -5.08
C ASN A 244 4.20 -6.53 -5.74
N SER A 245 3.59 -5.56 -5.04
CA SER A 245 3.48 -4.18 -5.51
C SER A 245 4.84 -3.51 -5.67
N GLN A 246 5.77 -3.75 -4.75
CA GLN A 246 7.14 -3.21 -4.83
C GLN A 246 7.95 -3.85 -5.98
N THR A 247 7.76 -5.14 -6.26
CA THR A 247 8.29 -5.79 -7.47
C THR A 247 7.74 -5.17 -8.76
N ALA A 248 6.45 -4.87 -8.82
CA ALA A 248 5.83 -4.21 -9.97
C ALA A 248 6.36 -2.77 -10.18
N VAL A 249 6.59 -2.01 -9.10
CA VAL A 249 7.23 -0.70 -9.15
C VAL A 249 8.67 -0.80 -9.66
N ALA A 250 9.45 -1.80 -9.19
CA ALA A 250 10.82 -2.01 -9.66
C ALA A 250 10.88 -2.33 -11.17
N ALA A 251 10.01 -3.23 -11.65
CA ALA A 251 9.90 -3.55 -13.08
C ALA A 251 9.47 -2.32 -13.93
N SER A 252 8.56 -1.50 -13.40
CA SER A 252 8.14 -0.25 -14.03
C SER A 252 9.29 0.76 -14.12
N ALA A 253 10.12 0.86 -13.08
CA ALA A 253 11.32 1.70 -13.08
C ALA A 253 12.34 1.22 -14.13
N THR A 254 12.61 -0.08 -14.22
CA THR A 254 13.48 -0.64 -15.29
C THR A 254 12.93 -0.32 -16.68
N THR A 255 11.62 -0.41 -16.87
CA THR A 255 10.96 -0.05 -18.15
C THR A 255 11.15 1.43 -18.47
N ALA A 256 11.01 2.33 -17.48
CA ALA A 256 11.26 3.76 -17.64
C ALA A 256 12.73 4.07 -17.97
N THR A 257 13.69 3.40 -17.32
CA THR A 257 15.12 3.51 -17.65
C THR A 257 15.41 3.07 -19.08
N ASN A 258 14.82 1.95 -19.53
CA ASN A 258 15.00 1.47 -20.91
C ASN A 258 14.39 2.42 -21.94
N ALA A 259 13.24 3.04 -21.64
CA ALA A 259 12.63 4.07 -22.46
C ALA A 259 13.50 5.34 -22.53
N ALA A 260 14.06 5.79 -21.41
CA ALA A 260 14.98 6.93 -21.35
C ALA A 260 16.27 6.66 -22.16
N ASN A 261 16.89 5.49 -22.01
CA ASN A 261 18.04 5.08 -22.81
C ASN A 261 17.71 5.07 -24.31
N THR A 262 16.55 4.53 -24.69
CA THR A 262 16.07 4.53 -26.09
C THR A 262 15.89 5.96 -26.63
N ALA A 263 15.34 6.88 -25.82
CA ALA A 263 15.24 8.29 -26.18
C ALA A 263 16.61 8.96 -26.33
N THR A 264 17.59 8.64 -25.47
CA THR A 264 18.97 9.11 -25.60
C THR A 264 19.63 8.61 -26.89
N THR A 265 19.46 7.33 -27.25
CA THR A 265 19.92 6.81 -28.55
C THR A 265 19.25 7.54 -29.71
N LYS A 266 17.92 7.78 -29.65
CA LYS A 266 17.21 8.50 -30.71
C LYS A 266 17.61 9.98 -30.82
N ALA A 267 18.00 10.63 -29.73
CA ALA A 267 18.59 11.96 -29.76
C ALA A 267 19.98 11.97 -30.42
N ALA A 268 20.81 10.95 -30.15
CA ALA A 268 22.11 10.77 -30.81
C ALA A 268 21.97 10.47 -32.31
N ASP A 269 21.02 9.60 -32.69
CA ASP A 269 20.65 9.35 -34.09
C ASP A 269 20.27 10.67 -34.79
N ALA A 270 19.37 11.45 -34.17
CA ALA A 270 18.90 12.73 -34.72
C ALA A 270 20.03 13.76 -34.88
N LEU A 271 20.96 13.84 -33.93
CA LEU A 271 22.15 14.68 -34.03
C LEU A 271 23.08 14.23 -35.18
N SER A 272 23.24 12.91 -35.37
CA SER A 272 24.02 12.34 -36.47
C SER A 272 23.39 12.64 -37.84
N TYR A 273 22.06 12.53 -37.96
CA TYR A 273 21.32 12.95 -39.15
C TYR A 273 21.42 14.46 -39.40
N ALA A 274 21.34 15.30 -38.36
CA ALA A 274 21.51 16.75 -38.48
C ALA A 274 22.91 17.14 -38.96
N ASN A 275 23.95 16.51 -38.42
CA ASN A 275 25.33 16.68 -38.88
C ASN A 275 25.50 16.25 -40.34
N SER A 276 24.92 15.10 -40.72
CA SER A 276 24.94 14.60 -42.10
C SER A 276 24.23 15.54 -43.09
N ALA A 277 23.08 16.09 -42.70
CA ALA A 277 22.34 17.08 -43.48
C ALA A 277 23.11 18.41 -43.61
N ASN A 278 23.78 18.84 -42.54
CA ASN A 278 24.63 20.03 -42.57
C ASN A 278 25.86 19.84 -43.49
N SER A 279 26.50 18.66 -43.46
CA SER A 279 27.57 18.30 -44.39
C SER A 279 27.09 18.29 -45.85
N ALA A 280 25.90 17.72 -46.12
CA ALA A 280 25.29 17.74 -47.45
C ALA A 280 24.96 19.17 -47.92
N SER A 281 24.48 20.04 -47.02
CA SER A 281 24.23 21.47 -47.30
C SER A 281 25.52 22.24 -47.63
N ALA A 282 26.59 21.99 -46.88
CA ALA A 282 27.92 22.53 -47.19
C ALA A 282 28.44 22.04 -48.55
N THR A 283 28.29 20.75 -48.87
CA THR A 283 28.63 20.19 -50.19
C THR A 283 27.82 20.84 -51.31
N ALA A 284 26.50 21.01 -51.14
CA ALA A 284 25.64 21.70 -52.11
C ALA A 284 26.07 23.17 -52.32
N THR A 285 26.47 23.86 -51.25
CA THR A 285 26.98 25.24 -51.29
C THR A 285 28.31 25.33 -52.06
N SER A 286 29.23 24.38 -51.86
CA SER A 286 30.47 24.27 -52.64
C SER A 286 30.19 23.99 -54.13
N GLN A 287 29.26 23.09 -54.43
CA GLN A 287 28.85 22.78 -55.81
C GLN A 287 28.20 23.99 -56.51
N ALA A 288 27.35 24.75 -55.81
CA ALA A 288 26.76 25.99 -56.32
C ALA A 288 27.83 27.06 -56.61
N THR A 289 28.85 27.15 -55.74
CA THR A 289 30.00 28.07 -55.92
C THR A 289 30.83 27.65 -57.14
N ALA A 290 31.14 26.36 -57.30
CA ALA A 290 31.84 25.84 -58.47
C ALA A 290 31.07 26.04 -59.78
N ALA A 291 29.74 25.90 -59.76
CA ALA A 291 28.87 26.21 -60.89
C ALA A 291 28.88 27.70 -61.23
N ALA A 292 28.85 28.59 -60.23
CA ALA A 292 28.95 30.04 -60.43
C ALA A 292 30.32 30.44 -61.02
N SER A 293 31.43 29.88 -60.52
CA SER A 293 32.76 30.07 -61.11
C SER A 293 32.82 29.59 -62.56
N SER A 294 32.23 28.42 -62.86
CA SER A 294 32.16 27.88 -64.22
C SER A 294 31.35 28.78 -65.17
N ALA A 295 30.24 29.37 -64.69
CA ALA A 295 29.45 30.34 -65.43
C ALA A 295 30.24 31.65 -65.68
N THR A 296 31.01 32.13 -64.70
CA THR A 296 31.93 33.27 -64.88
C THR A 296 33.00 32.98 -65.92
N SER A 297 33.59 31.78 -65.91
CA SER A 297 34.54 31.35 -66.95
C SER A 297 33.90 31.32 -68.33
N ALA A 298 32.69 30.76 -68.47
CA ALA A 298 31.96 30.73 -69.73
C ALA A 298 31.61 32.14 -70.25
N ALA A 299 31.18 33.05 -69.38
CA ALA A 299 30.94 34.46 -69.73
C ALA A 299 32.24 35.19 -70.16
N SER A 300 33.37 34.86 -69.53
CA SER A 300 34.70 35.35 -69.93
C SER A 300 35.08 34.82 -71.32
N SER A 301 34.89 33.53 -71.59
CA SER A 301 35.11 32.93 -72.93
C SER A 301 34.21 33.55 -74.00
N ALA A 302 32.94 33.83 -73.70
CA ALA A 302 32.02 34.52 -74.60
C ALA A 302 32.47 35.96 -74.89
N THR A 303 32.99 36.67 -73.89
CA THR A 303 33.57 38.02 -74.03
C THR A 303 34.82 38.01 -74.93
N SER A 304 35.71 37.03 -74.73
CA SER A 304 36.88 36.80 -75.60
C SER A 304 36.47 36.49 -77.04
N ALA A 305 35.46 35.64 -77.25
CA ALA A 305 34.92 35.34 -78.57
C ALA A 305 34.32 36.57 -79.26
N GLY A 306 33.59 37.42 -78.53
CA GLY A 306 33.09 38.71 -79.03
C GLY A 306 34.22 39.69 -79.39
N SER A 307 35.31 39.68 -78.63
CA SER A 307 36.52 40.46 -78.94
C SER A 307 37.20 39.95 -80.21
N SER A 308 37.33 38.63 -80.38
CA SER A 308 37.86 38.02 -81.61
C SER A 308 36.99 38.31 -82.83
N ALA A 309 35.66 38.26 -82.70
CA ALA A 309 34.72 38.61 -83.76
C ALA A 309 34.83 40.09 -84.16
N SER A 310 34.99 40.99 -83.18
CA SER A 310 35.23 42.42 -83.42
C SER A 310 36.56 42.67 -84.13
N GLY A 311 37.61 41.93 -83.76
CA GLY A 311 38.89 41.93 -84.45
C GLY A 311 38.78 41.50 -85.92
N ALA A 312 38.07 40.39 -86.18
CA ALA A 312 37.82 39.91 -87.54
C ALA A 312 37.00 40.91 -88.39
N ALA A 313 35.98 41.55 -87.81
CA ALA A 313 35.20 42.58 -88.48
C ALA A 313 36.06 43.82 -88.81
N ASN A 314 36.96 44.23 -87.91
CA ASN A 314 37.93 45.29 -88.18
C ASN A 314 38.90 44.92 -89.31
N SER A 315 39.44 43.70 -89.32
CA SER A 315 40.27 43.20 -90.43
C SER A 315 39.53 43.18 -91.78
N ALA A 316 38.23 42.84 -91.79
CA ALA A 316 37.41 42.90 -93.00
C ALA A 316 37.19 44.35 -93.49
N SER A 317 37.02 45.31 -92.59
CA SER A 317 36.94 46.74 -92.91
C SER A 317 38.24 47.28 -93.53
N VAL A 318 39.38 46.88 -92.97
CA VAL A 318 40.72 47.19 -93.53
C VAL A 318 40.88 46.57 -94.93
N ALA A 319 40.44 45.32 -95.13
CA ALA A 319 40.49 44.66 -96.43
C ALA A 319 39.61 45.36 -97.49
N ASN A 320 38.39 45.77 -97.14
CA ASN A 320 37.52 46.56 -98.02
C ASN A 320 38.15 47.92 -98.39
N THR A 321 38.82 48.57 -97.44
CA THR A 321 39.53 49.84 -97.69
C THR A 321 40.70 49.64 -98.66
N ALA A 322 41.46 48.55 -98.49
CA ALA A 322 42.53 48.19 -99.42
C ALA A 322 42.00 47.88 -100.84
N ALA A 323 40.87 47.17 -100.95
CA ALA A 323 40.22 46.90 -102.23
C ALA A 323 39.73 48.19 -102.93
N GLY A 324 39.15 49.14 -102.18
CA GLY A 324 38.78 50.46 -102.70
C GLY A 324 39.99 51.24 -103.24
N ASN A 325 41.11 51.24 -102.52
CA ASN A 325 42.35 51.89 -102.96
C ASN A 325 42.92 51.24 -104.24
N ALA A 326 42.86 49.91 -104.36
CA ALA A 326 43.27 49.21 -105.58
C ALA A 326 42.38 49.57 -106.78
N SER A 327 41.06 49.66 -106.60
CA SER A 327 40.10 50.07 -107.64
C SER A 327 40.33 51.52 -108.11
N ASN A 328 40.64 52.43 -107.20
CA ASN A 328 40.99 53.81 -107.54
C ASN A 328 42.29 53.90 -108.36
N SER A 329 43.31 53.11 -108.00
CA SER A 329 44.55 53.01 -108.79
C SER A 329 44.32 52.45 -110.20
N ALA A 330 43.45 51.45 -110.35
CA ALA A 330 43.09 50.89 -111.66
C ALA A 330 42.38 51.93 -112.55
N THR A 331 41.46 52.73 -111.96
CA THR A 331 40.78 53.82 -112.66
C THR A 331 41.76 54.89 -113.14
N ALA A 332 42.71 55.30 -112.30
CA ALA A 332 43.75 56.26 -112.66
C ALA A 332 44.67 55.77 -113.80
N ALA A 333 45.01 54.47 -113.81
CA ALA A 333 45.76 53.86 -114.91
C ALA A 333 44.98 53.87 -116.24
N GLY A 334 43.69 53.54 -116.20
CA GLY A 334 42.80 53.60 -117.37
C GLY A 334 42.64 55.02 -117.93
N THR A 335 42.49 56.03 -117.06
CA THR A 335 42.48 57.45 -117.47
C THR A 335 43.78 57.86 -118.17
N SER A 336 44.93 57.41 -117.65
CA SER A 336 46.24 57.71 -118.24
C SER A 336 46.43 57.07 -119.62
N ALA A 337 45.92 55.86 -119.82
CA ALA A 337 45.96 55.18 -121.12
C ALA A 337 45.12 55.91 -122.19
N ASN A 338 43.93 56.39 -121.84
CA ASN A 338 43.08 57.17 -122.76
C ASN A 338 43.77 58.48 -123.19
N ASN A 339 44.42 59.19 -122.26
CA ASN A 339 45.15 60.42 -122.58
C ASN A 339 46.32 60.17 -123.57
N ALA A 340 47.01 59.04 -123.45
CA ALA A 340 48.04 58.64 -124.41
C ALA A 340 47.46 58.33 -125.80
N ALA A 341 46.34 57.61 -125.88
CA ALA A 341 45.66 57.31 -127.14
C ALA A 341 45.15 58.58 -127.84
N THR A 342 44.56 59.53 -127.11
CA THR A 342 44.15 60.84 -127.64
C THR A 342 45.33 61.62 -128.20
N SER A 343 46.49 61.58 -127.52
CA SER A 343 47.70 62.28 -127.95
C SER A 343 48.27 61.71 -129.26
N ALA A 344 48.24 60.38 -129.43
CA ALA A 344 48.64 59.72 -130.68
C ALA A 344 47.74 60.11 -131.87
N THR A 345 46.43 60.18 -131.66
CA THR A 345 45.46 60.61 -132.70
C THR A 345 45.72 62.05 -133.18
N ASN A 346 46.04 62.97 -132.26
CA ASN A 346 46.35 64.36 -132.61
C ASN A 346 47.64 64.49 -133.45
N ALA A 347 48.65 63.66 -133.17
CA ALA A 347 49.87 63.61 -133.97
C ALA A 347 49.62 63.14 -135.41
N ALA A 348 48.78 62.09 -135.58
CA ALA A 348 48.42 61.58 -136.91
C ALA A 348 47.66 62.62 -137.76
N ASN A 349 46.68 63.32 -137.18
CA ASN A 349 45.91 64.36 -137.87
C ASN A 349 46.80 65.53 -138.34
N SER A 350 47.83 65.87 -137.56
CA SER A 350 48.80 66.91 -137.93
C SER A 350 49.64 66.51 -139.15
N ALA A 351 50.03 65.24 -139.26
CA ALA A 351 50.79 64.73 -140.41
C ALA A 351 49.96 64.77 -141.72
N SER A 352 48.70 64.33 -141.70
CA SER A 352 47.81 64.39 -142.88
C SER A 352 47.52 65.82 -143.36
N SER A 353 47.55 66.79 -142.45
CA SER A 353 47.39 68.21 -142.78
C SER A 353 48.61 68.75 -143.55
N ALA A 354 49.81 68.32 -143.19
CA ALA A 354 51.04 68.68 -143.87
C ALA A 354 51.13 68.07 -145.29
N SER A 355 50.78 66.79 -145.47
CA SER A 355 50.82 66.14 -146.79
C SER A 355 49.81 66.77 -147.77
N THR A 356 48.62 67.14 -147.30
CA THR A 356 47.59 67.82 -148.11
C THR A 356 48.07 69.19 -148.59
N SER A 357 48.79 69.92 -147.73
CA SER A 357 49.38 71.22 -148.06
C SER A 357 50.46 71.10 -149.15
N ALA A 358 51.31 70.06 -149.08
CA ALA A 358 52.34 69.80 -150.08
C ALA A 358 51.74 69.50 -151.48
N SER A 359 50.75 68.60 -151.57
CA SER A 359 50.08 68.29 -152.84
C SER A 359 49.42 69.50 -153.49
N THR A 360 48.88 70.42 -152.69
CA THR A 360 48.28 71.67 -153.19
C THR A 360 49.30 72.57 -153.89
N ALA A 361 50.53 72.66 -153.34
CA ALA A 361 51.61 73.42 -153.96
C ALA A 361 52.09 72.80 -155.29
N THR A 362 52.19 71.46 -155.36
CA THR A 362 52.55 70.75 -156.60
C THR A 362 51.56 71.04 -157.73
N THR A 363 50.25 71.01 -157.45
CA THR A 363 49.20 71.27 -158.45
C THR A 363 49.31 72.67 -159.07
N LYS A 364 49.59 73.71 -158.26
CA LYS A 364 49.71 75.08 -158.77
C LYS A 364 50.96 75.32 -159.63
N ALA A 365 52.03 74.55 -159.44
CA ALA A 365 53.18 74.58 -160.36
C ALA A 365 52.83 74.01 -161.75
N SER A 366 51.97 72.99 -161.82
CA SER A 366 51.49 72.43 -163.08
C SER A 366 50.59 73.39 -163.86
N GLU A 367 49.67 74.09 -163.19
CA GLU A 367 48.79 75.10 -163.82
C GLU A 367 49.58 76.26 -164.45
N ALA A 368 50.64 76.73 -163.78
CA ALA A 368 51.55 77.75 -164.32
C ALA A 368 52.26 77.26 -165.59
N SER A 369 52.65 75.98 -165.62
CA SER A 369 53.31 75.36 -166.77
C SER A 369 52.38 75.26 -167.98
N THR A 370 51.14 74.79 -167.80
CA THR A 370 50.13 74.71 -168.86
C THR A 370 49.76 76.09 -169.43
N SER A 371 49.73 77.11 -168.58
CA SER A 371 49.43 78.49 -169.00
C SER A 371 50.48 79.05 -169.97
N ALA A 372 51.77 78.74 -169.73
CA ALA A 372 52.86 79.15 -170.62
C ALA A 372 52.76 78.48 -172.00
N SER A 373 52.42 77.19 -172.07
CA SER A 373 52.26 76.45 -173.33
C SER A 373 51.08 76.96 -174.18
N SER A 374 50.00 77.42 -173.54
CA SER A 374 48.85 78.01 -174.24
C SER A 374 49.20 79.37 -174.87
N ALA A 375 50.03 80.18 -174.19
CA ALA A 375 50.46 81.48 -174.70
C ALA A 375 51.39 81.36 -175.91
N SER A 376 52.34 80.41 -175.91
CA SER A 376 53.20 80.18 -177.09
C SER A 376 52.41 79.68 -178.31
N THR A 377 51.39 78.85 -178.09
CA THR A 377 50.48 78.38 -179.15
C THR A 377 49.68 79.54 -179.79
N SER A 378 49.26 80.51 -178.98
CA SER A 378 48.58 81.72 -179.46
C SER A 378 49.51 82.61 -180.31
N ALA A 379 50.79 82.71 -179.94
CA ALA A 379 51.79 83.42 -180.75
C ALA A 379 51.99 82.77 -182.12
N SER A 380 52.13 81.44 -182.19
CA SER A 380 52.20 80.70 -183.47
C SER A 380 50.95 80.91 -184.33
N THR A 381 49.77 80.91 -183.72
CA THR A 381 48.48 81.11 -184.42
C THR A 381 48.37 82.51 -185.06
N ALA A 382 48.89 83.54 -184.40
CA ALA A 382 48.95 84.89 -184.97
C ALA A 382 49.88 84.95 -186.20
N THR A 383 51.04 84.27 -186.15
CA THR A 383 51.94 84.14 -187.29
C THR A 383 51.26 83.43 -188.47
N THR A 384 50.46 82.39 -188.21
CA THR A 384 49.66 81.70 -189.26
C THR A 384 48.63 82.62 -189.91
N LYS A 385 47.94 83.47 -189.13
CA LYS A 385 46.96 84.43 -189.70
C LYS A 385 47.61 85.54 -190.53
N ALA A 386 48.86 85.92 -190.24
CA ALA A 386 49.64 86.78 -191.13
C ALA A 386 49.88 86.10 -192.51
N SER A 387 50.12 84.78 -192.53
CA SER A 387 50.26 84.02 -193.79
C SER A 387 48.93 83.90 -194.57
N GLU A 388 47.82 83.58 -193.89
CA GLU A 388 46.51 83.40 -194.55
C GLU A 388 45.93 84.70 -195.12
N ALA A 389 46.22 85.86 -194.49
CA ALA A 389 45.87 87.16 -195.06
C ALA A 389 46.62 87.43 -196.37
N SER A 390 47.92 87.10 -196.42
CA SER A 390 48.72 87.15 -197.66
C SER A 390 48.18 86.19 -198.74
N SER A 391 47.68 85.01 -198.37
CA SER A 391 47.00 84.09 -199.30
C SER A 391 45.65 84.64 -199.78
N SER A 392 44.92 85.37 -198.94
CA SER A 392 43.63 85.98 -199.32
C SER A 392 43.77 87.10 -200.35
N ALA A 393 44.87 87.85 -200.29
CA ALA A 393 45.28 88.79 -201.34
C ALA A 393 45.64 88.10 -202.67
N THR A 394 45.89 86.78 -202.65
CA THR A 394 46.26 85.99 -203.84
C THR A 394 45.03 85.35 -204.50
N SER A 395 44.10 84.78 -203.72
CA SER A 395 42.97 84.02 -204.26
C SER A 395 41.84 84.87 -204.86
N ALA A 396 41.56 86.05 -204.28
CA ALA A 396 40.49 86.94 -204.75
C ALA A 396 40.81 87.62 -206.10
N ALA A 397 42.09 87.64 -206.50
CA ALA A 397 42.53 88.18 -207.79
C ALA A 397 42.53 87.16 -208.93
N ALA A 398 42.34 85.87 -208.63
CA ALA A 398 42.53 84.77 -209.60
C ALA A 398 41.26 83.95 -209.89
N SER A 399 40.32 83.86 -208.95
CA SER A 399 39.08 83.07 -209.13
C SER A 399 37.92 83.90 -209.67
N ALA A 400 37.76 83.86 -210.99
CA ALA A 400 36.61 84.33 -211.78
C ALA A 400 36.26 85.84 -211.66
N ALA A 401 36.54 86.70 -212.65
CA ALA A 401 37.13 86.51 -213.98
C ALA A 401 36.37 85.57 -214.95
N SER A 402 35.24 85.01 -214.54
CA SER A 402 34.33 84.18 -215.37
C SER A 402 32.89 84.74 -215.40
N ALA A 403 32.73 85.92 -214.82
CA ALA A 403 31.72 86.94 -215.07
C ALA A 403 32.53 88.25 -215.02
N ALA A 404 32.88 88.94 -216.10
CA ALA A 404 32.13 89.22 -217.32
C ALA A 404 30.77 89.84 -216.97
N LEU A 405 30.60 91.14 -217.22
CA LEU A 405 30.02 91.64 -218.49
C LEU A 405 28.64 91.02 -218.72
N ILE A 406 27.61 91.86 -218.69
CA ILE A 406 26.33 91.46 -218.10
C ILE A 406 26.50 91.07 -216.61
N SER A 407 27.36 91.69 -215.77
CA SER A 407 28.04 93.01 -215.79
C SER A 407 28.90 93.17 -214.51
N PHE A 408 30.18 93.59 -214.41
CA PHE A 408 31.36 93.95 -215.25
C PHE A 408 32.64 93.54 -214.43
N GLY A 409 33.90 93.49 -214.88
CA GLY A 409 34.50 93.80 -216.20
C GLY A 409 36.05 93.76 -216.30
N SER A 410 36.74 92.72 -215.79
CA SER A 410 37.98 92.11 -216.39
C SER A 410 39.45 92.60 -216.08
N LEU A 411 40.34 91.60 -215.83
CA LEU A 411 41.71 91.32 -216.40
C LEU A 411 43.00 92.15 -216.10
N ILE A 412 44.20 91.49 -216.05
CA ILE A 412 45.59 91.92 -216.43
C ILE A 412 46.58 90.71 -216.55
N MET A 413 47.71 90.82 -217.29
CA MET A 413 48.73 89.74 -217.54
C MET A 413 50.17 90.25 -217.89
N THR A 414 51.03 89.46 -218.59
CA THR A 414 52.47 89.67 -218.99
C THR A 414 52.78 88.97 -220.35
N PRO A 415 54.01 88.90 -220.99
CA PRO A 415 55.40 89.28 -220.63
C PRO A 415 56.20 90.05 -221.75
N ASN A 416 57.50 89.73 -222.04
CA ASN A 416 58.46 90.53 -222.87
C ASN A 416 59.23 89.75 -223.98
N LYS A 417 58.59 89.46 -225.14
CA LYS A 417 59.18 89.23 -226.50
C LYS A 417 58.07 89.02 -227.55
N ILE A 418 58.35 89.20 -228.85
CA ILE A 418 57.46 88.84 -229.98
C ILE A 418 58.21 87.89 -230.94
N SER A 419 57.53 86.90 -231.54
CA SER A 419 58.22 85.87 -232.36
C SER A 419 57.41 85.21 -233.49
N ASP A 420 56.09 85.05 -233.37
CA ASP A 420 55.24 84.45 -234.42
C ASP A 420 54.45 85.49 -235.22
N SER A 421 54.05 85.14 -236.45
CA SER A 421 53.37 86.05 -237.38
C SER A 421 51.92 86.36 -236.99
N ILE A 422 51.50 87.61 -237.16
CA ILE A 422 50.13 88.08 -236.90
C ILE A 422 49.57 88.79 -238.14
N ASN A 423 48.54 88.19 -238.73
CA ASN A 423 47.72 88.81 -239.76
C ASN A 423 46.60 89.62 -239.08
N ILE A 424 46.47 90.90 -239.40
CA ILE A 424 45.42 91.79 -238.88
C ILE A 424 44.22 91.68 -239.84
N PRO A 425 43.08 91.10 -239.44
CA PRO A 425 41.96 90.91 -240.39
C PRO A 425 41.25 92.23 -240.68
N ASP A 426 41.08 92.55 -241.97
CA ASP A 426 40.44 93.79 -242.42
C ASP A 426 39.09 94.04 -241.71
N GLY A 427 38.91 95.27 -241.21
CA GLY A 427 37.77 95.66 -240.38
C GLY A 427 38.06 95.67 -238.87
N PHE A 428 39.16 95.06 -238.41
CA PHE A 428 39.68 95.16 -237.03
C PHE A 428 41.17 95.56 -237.06
N ASN A 429 41.47 96.85 -237.16
CA ASN A 429 42.85 97.35 -237.18
C ASN A 429 43.46 97.35 -235.76
N ALA A 430 44.55 96.60 -235.54
CA ALA A 430 45.19 96.41 -234.23
C ALA A 430 46.26 97.48 -233.87
N ILE A 431 46.71 97.51 -232.60
CA ILE A 431 47.55 98.56 -232.00
C ILE A 431 48.65 97.93 -231.10
N LEU A 432 49.86 98.52 -231.06
CA LEU A 432 51.06 98.06 -230.34
C LEU A 432 51.77 99.23 -229.60
N ILE A 433 52.60 98.92 -228.60
CA ILE A 433 53.24 99.90 -227.67
C ILE A 433 54.68 99.46 -227.30
N ASP A 434 55.62 100.40 -227.28
CA ASP A 434 57.07 100.26 -226.99
C ASP A 434 57.88 99.35 -227.96
N THR A 435 59.18 99.19 -227.68
CA THR A 435 60.25 98.79 -228.61
C THR A 435 60.39 97.26 -228.70
N VAL A 436 60.43 96.72 -229.93
CA VAL A 436 60.33 95.27 -230.18
C VAL A 436 61.54 94.73 -230.96
N GLU A 437 62.07 93.57 -230.56
CA GLU A 437 62.89 92.72 -231.44
C GLU A 437 61.98 92.03 -232.48
N ILE A 438 61.81 92.65 -233.64
CA ILE A 438 61.05 92.09 -234.77
C ILE A 438 61.99 91.17 -235.58
N SER A 439 61.56 89.93 -235.84
CA SER A 439 62.33 88.98 -236.67
C SER A 439 62.08 89.23 -238.17
N PRO A 440 63.12 89.13 -239.03
CA PRO A 440 63.05 89.63 -240.42
C PRO A 440 62.13 88.83 -241.35
N ASP A 441 61.84 87.57 -241.03
CA ASP A 441 60.97 86.68 -241.82
C ASP A 441 59.48 86.78 -241.41
N VAL A 442 59.10 87.77 -240.59
CA VAL A 442 57.73 87.96 -240.09
C VAL A 442 56.99 89.01 -240.90
N THR A 443 55.76 88.70 -241.33
CA THR A 443 54.88 89.63 -242.04
C THR A 443 53.85 90.27 -241.10
N ILE A 444 53.66 91.58 -241.25
CA ILE A 444 52.55 92.34 -240.64
C ILE A 444 51.69 92.87 -241.80
N THR A 445 50.44 92.41 -241.89
CA THR A 445 49.50 92.73 -242.98
C THR A 445 48.14 93.09 -242.39
N GLY A 446 47.48 94.13 -242.93
CA GLY A 446 46.09 94.48 -242.57
C GLY A 446 45.83 95.86 -241.92
N LEU A 447 46.55 96.92 -242.32
CA LEU A 447 46.19 98.30 -241.93
C LEU A 447 45.07 98.87 -242.81
N GLY A 448 43.85 98.35 -242.63
CA GLY A 448 42.67 98.65 -243.44
C GLY A 448 41.93 99.95 -243.06
N ASN A 449 42.43 101.10 -243.50
CA ASN A 449 41.67 102.34 -243.72
C ASN A 449 40.73 102.84 -242.58
N SER A 450 41.27 103.46 -241.51
CA SER A 450 40.71 104.68 -240.85
C SER A 450 41.47 105.13 -239.57
N THR A 451 41.80 106.43 -239.48
CA THR A 451 42.09 107.20 -238.24
C THR A 451 42.95 106.55 -237.13
N LEU A 452 44.12 106.03 -237.51
CA LEU A 452 45.16 105.47 -236.61
C LEU A 452 45.72 106.50 -235.60
N ARG A 453 45.49 106.33 -234.29
CA ARG A 453 46.04 107.17 -233.21
C ARG A 453 46.16 106.39 -231.88
N GLY A 454 47.20 106.54 -231.04
CA GLY A 454 48.47 107.27 -231.23
C GLY A 454 48.81 108.25 -230.11
N ILE A 455 49.33 107.73 -228.99
CA ILE A 455 50.23 108.38 -228.01
C ILE A 455 51.26 107.33 -227.62
#